data_AF-A0A1F4QIH8-F1
#
_entry.id   AF-A0A1F4QIH8-F1
#
_cell.length_a   1.000
_cell.length_b   1.000
_cell.length_c   1.000
_cell.angle_alpha   90.00
_cell.angle_beta   90.00
_cell.angle_gamma   90.00
#
_symmetry.space_group_name_H-M   'P 1'
#
loop_
_entity.id
_entity.type
_entity.pdbx_description
1 polymer ?
#
loop_
_entity_poly.entity_id
_entity_poly.type
_entity_poly.pdbx_seq_one_letter_code
_entity_poly.pdbx_strand_id
1 'polypeptide(L)'
;MSVMVDLSQKISPGMPVFYEMTGRWGLSRTIISTWEDYHETAMLRTRGKIKELFRHCMVVMSDNGATHVDSTSHIDPFGETADQIAIDQLFGSAVLLDVTHLKPCAYDAFRHFGPEHSGILSVEEITVPEIEKACAKAGVTIQQGDVVVFHTGAWRNWPKPEFAGQIVPVSVPALHWLIDRGIRAIGLDDISLDVAPEMGEPHMVMRERKFWHIENLTRLDQVPSRFAFIAFPVKFQGASASPLRVVALPGQERPPAGKFVDLSHPVVAEFTRASYSKSKRSAVLRWHNIMETRIQETKLLLFSDHASTHIDAPNHFNPKGKTIDQMPLELVTGRPACWLDLSHKKHRESIGPDDLARAAEKAGMQRGDVVLLYTG
;
A
#
# COMPACT_ATOMS: atom_id res chain seq x y z
N MET A 1 -23.46 -12.19 0.24
CA MET A 1 -22.00 -12.03 0.13
C MET A 1 -21.68 -10.64 0.66
N SER A 2 -20.76 -10.50 1.60
CA SER A 2 -20.27 -9.17 2.01
C SER A 2 -19.53 -8.55 0.82
N VAL A 3 -19.98 -7.38 0.36
CA VAL A 3 -19.30 -6.63 -0.71
C VAL A 3 -17.98 -6.13 -0.13
N MET A 4 -16.85 -6.42 -0.77
CA MET A 4 -15.55 -5.87 -0.41
C MET A 4 -15.33 -4.55 -1.14
N VAL A 5 -14.72 -3.57 -0.47
CA VAL A 5 -14.41 -2.27 -1.07
C VAL A 5 -12.89 -2.09 -1.11
N ASP A 6 -12.35 -1.88 -2.32
CA ASP A 6 -10.94 -1.51 -2.52
C ASP A 6 -10.78 -0.01 -2.23
N LEU A 7 -10.06 0.31 -1.15
CA LEU A 7 -9.79 1.67 -0.69
C LEU A 7 -8.43 2.19 -1.20
N SER A 8 -7.83 1.54 -2.19
CA SER A 8 -6.53 1.91 -2.75
C SER A 8 -6.68 2.69 -4.05
N GLN A 9 -5.86 3.73 -4.22
CA GLN A 9 -5.72 4.43 -5.48
C GLN A 9 -4.96 3.58 -6.49
N LYS A 10 -5.29 3.74 -7.77
CA LYS A 10 -4.59 3.06 -8.84
C LYS A 10 -3.17 3.60 -8.98
N ILE A 11 -2.18 2.71 -8.95
CA ILE A 11 -0.79 3.03 -9.32
C ILE A 11 -0.74 3.19 -10.85
N SER A 12 -0.42 4.38 -11.32
CA SER A 12 -0.31 4.67 -12.75
C SER A 12 0.77 5.71 -13.05
N PRO A 13 1.36 5.70 -14.26
CA PRO A 13 2.23 6.78 -14.69
C PRO A 13 1.54 8.14 -14.58
N GLY A 14 2.25 9.13 -14.05
CA GLY A 14 1.74 10.50 -13.90
C GLY A 14 0.72 10.70 -12.77
N MET A 15 0.53 9.70 -11.90
CA MET A 15 -0.26 9.92 -10.69
C MET A 15 0.40 10.98 -9.78
N PRO A 16 -0.39 11.78 -9.05
CA PRO A 16 0.15 12.73 -8.09
C PRO A 16 1.01 12.01 -7.05
N VAL A 17 2.15 12.62 -6.74
CA VAL A 17 2.98 12.29 -5.58
C VAL A 17 3.23 13.59 -4.84
N PHE A 18 3.38 13.52 -3.53
CA PHE A 18 3.74 14.68 -2.73
C PHE A 18 5.00 15.32 -3.35
N TYR A 19 5.05 16.66 -3.43
CA TYR A 19 6.12 17.49 -4.03
C TYR A 19 5.99 18.01 -5.50
N GLU A 20 4.88 17.81 -6.23
CA GLU A 20 4.64 18.68 -7.41
C GLU A 20 4.48 20.16 -7.05
N MET A 21 4.19 20.48 -5.78
CA MET A 21 3.90 21.84 -5.31
C MET A 21 5.12 22.62 -4.78
N THR A 22 6.27 22.01 -4.53
CA THR A 22 7.40 22.71 -3.87
C THR A 22 8.50 23.17 -4.83
N GLY A 23 8.51 22.69 -6.08
CA GLY A 23 9.53 23.03 -7.09
C GLY A 23 10.97 22.63 -6.73
N ARG A 24 11.18 21.94 -5.60
CA ARG A 24 12.48 21.46 -5.10
C ARG A 24 12.26 20.12 -4.38
N TRP A 25 13.07 19.12 -4.71
CA TRP A 25 13.12 17.79 -4.05
C TRP A 25 11.85 16.95 -4.23
N GLY A 26 11.61 16.44 -5.44
CA GLY A 26 10.41 15.64 -5.74
C GLY A 26 10.54 14.17 -5.38
N LEU A 27 9.48 13.57 -4.82
CA LEU A 27 9.29 12.12 -4.90
C LEU A 27 9.35 11.69 -6.37
N SER A 28 9.91 10.52 -6.64
CA SER A 28 10.00 10.04 -8.03
C SER A 28 8.60 9.81 -8.59
N ARG A 29 8.32 10.39 -9.76
CA ARG A 29 7.12 10.05 -10.53
C ARG A 29 7.11 8.55 -10.82
N THR A 30 5.91 7.96 -10.74
CA THR A 30 5.71 6.56 -11.09
C THR A 30 5.94 6.35 -12.59
N ILE A 31 6.75 5.36 -12.94
CA ILE A 31 6.97 4.87 -14.29
C ILE A 31 6.58 3.39 -14.30
N ILE A 32 5.74 3.02 -15.25
CA ILE A 32 5.45 1.62 -15.57
C ILE A 32 5.76 1.47 -17.06
N SER A 33 6.79 0.70 -17.38
CA SER A 33 7.19 0.45 -18.75
C SER A 33 7.11 -1.05 -19.05
N THR A 34 6.68 -1.39 -20.27
CA THR A 34 6.92 -2.74 -20.79
C THR A 34 8.43 -2.95 -20.85
N TRP A 35 8.90 -4.06 -20.27
CA TRP A 35 10.30 -4.46 -20.29
C TRP A 35 10.57 -5.46 -21.42
N GLU A 36 9.69 -6.44 -21.56
CA GLU A 36 9.65 -7.39 -22.68
C GLU A 36 8.19 -7.56 -23.10
N ASP A 37 7.92 -7.50 -24.40
CA ASP A 37 6.57 -7.73 -24.92
C ASP A 37 6.31 -9.20 -25.30
N TYR A 38 5.06 -9.49 -25.65
CA TYR A 38 4.59 -10.82 -26.04
C TYR A 38 5.38 -11.46 -27.18
N HIS A 39 5.78 -10.66 -28.17
CA HIS A 39 6.49 -11.12 -29.35
C HIS A 39 7.96 -11.35 -29.04
N GLU A 40 8.59 -10.41 -28.34
CA GLU A 40 9.98 -10.51 -27.90
C GLU A 40 10.19 -11.77 -27.03
N THR A 41 9.33 -12.00 -26.04
CA THR A 41 9.44 -13.19 -25.18
C THR A 41 9.21 -14.47 -25.97
N ALA A 42 8.24 -14.50 -26.87
CA ALA A 42 8.00 -15.63 -27.78
C ALA A 42 9.24 -15.95 -28.62
N MET A 43 9.86 -14.94 -29.22
CA MET A 43 11.08 -15.09 -30.02
C MET A 43 12.26 -15.56 -29.17
N LEU A 44 12.52 -14.92 -28.03
CA LEU A 44 13.66 -15.22 -27.17
C LEU A 44 13.57 -16.59 -26.49
N ARG A 45 12.36 -17.00 -26.07
CA ARG A 45 12.16 -18.22 -25.26
C ARG A 45 11.85 -19.45 -26.09
N THR A 46 11.16 -19.28 -27.21
CA THR A 46 10.66 -20.41 -28.01
C THR A 46 11.30 -20.47 -29.39
N ARG A 47 12.17 -19.51 -29.74
CA ARG A 47 12.72 -19.34 -31.10
C ARG A 47 11.60 -19.18 -32.13
N GLY A 48 10.53 -18.48 -31.76
CA GLY A 48 9.38 -18.22 -32.62
C GLY A 48 8.43 -19.40 -32.86
N LYS A 49 8.60 -20.52 -32.14
CA LYS A 49 7.64 -21.65 -32.20
C LYS A 49 6.25 -21.26 -31.71
N ILE A 50 6.20 -20.34 -30.74
CA ILE A 50 5.00 -19.67 -30.27
C ILE A 50 5.06 -18.23 -30.77
N LYS A 51 3.93 -17.64 -31.18
CA LYS A 51 3.88 -16.27 -31.72
C LYS A 51 3.82 -15.18 -30.64
N GLU A 52 3.12 -15.47 -29.56
CA GLU A 52 2.93 -14.61 -28.38
C GLU A 52 3.08 -15.48 -27.15
N LEU A 53 3.94 -15.08 -26.20
CA LEU A 53 4.17 -15.87 -25.00
C LEU A 53 3.68 -15.13 -23.76
N PHE A 54 4.44 -14.17 -23.24
CA PHE A 54 4.02 -13.37 -22.10
C PHE A 54 4.63 -11.96 -22.12
N ARG A 55 4.13 -11.05 -21.28
CA ARG A 55 4.65 -9.69 -21.15
C ARG A 55 5.15 -9.41 -19.73
N HIS A 56 6.28 -8.72 -19.63
CA HIS A 56 6.82 -8.22 -18.36
C HIS A 56 6.82 -6.69 -18.31
N CYS A 57 6.68 -6.15 -17.10
CA CYS A 57 6.80 -4.72 -16.82
C CYS A 57 7.94 -4.45 -15.83
N MET A 58 8.56 -3.29 -16.00
CA MET A 58 9.39 -2.66 -14.99
C MET A 58 8.59 -1.54 -14.35
N VAL A 59 8.59 -1.50 -13.02
CA VAL A 59 7.97 -0.45 -12.20
C VAL A 59 9.07 0.36 -11.52
N VAL A 60 8.99 1.67 -11.64
CA VAL A 60 9.77 2.64 -10.87
C VAL A 60 8.80 3.52 -10.10
N MET A 61 8.92 3.60 -8.78
CA MET A 61 8.05 4.45 -7.97
C MET A 61 8.69 4.83 -6.63
N SER A 62 8.15 5.86 -5.98
CA SER A 62 8.47 6.17 -4.59
C SER A 62 7.82 5.13 -3.67
N ASP A 63 8.48 4.77 -2.57
CA ASP A 63 7.91 3.87 -1.56
C ASP A 63 6.70 4.47 -0.84
N ASN A 64 6.61 5.79 -0.78
CA ASN A 64 5.51 6.59 -0.22
C ASN A 64 4.69 7.34 -1.30
N GLY A 65 4.63 6.82 -2.54
CA GLY A 65 3.98 7.53 -3.65
C GLY A 65 2.48 7.28 -3.81
N ALA A 66 2.05 6.03 -3.66
CA ALA A 66 0.65 5.59 -3.89
C ALA A 66 -0.13 5.55 -2.57
N THR A 67 -1.23 4.80 -2.51
CA THR A 67 -1.75 4.32 -1.23
C THR A 67 -0.67 3.51 -0.52
N HIS A 68 -0.17 4.00 0.60
CA HIS A 68 1.04 3.50 1.25
C HIS A 68 0.95 3.64 2.78
N VAL A 69 1.86 2.96 3.48
CA VAL A 69 2.10 3.15 4.92
C VAL A 69 3.51 3.68 5.11
N ASP A 70 3.67 4.61 6.04
CA ASP A 70 4.97 5.03 6.52
C ASP A 70 5.37 4.28 7.78
N SER A 71 6.62 3.82 7.80
CA SER A 71 7.24 3.17 8.95
C SER A 71 8.02 4.16 9.79
N THR A 72 8.43 3.77 10.99
CA THR A 72 9.29 4.62 11.84
C THR A 72 10.57 5.04 11.11
N SER A 73 11.11 4.20 10.23
CA SER A 73 12.29 4.55 9.44
C SER A 73 12.08 5.67 8.41
N HIS A 74 10.83 6.03 8.13
CA HIS A 74 10.48 7.22 7.35
C HIS A 74 10.98 8.51 8.00
N ILE A 75 11.02 8.54 9.34
CA ILE A 75 11.39 9.71 10.12
C ILE A 75 12.54 9.44 11.09
N ASP A 76 12.93 8.22 11.37
CA ASP A 76 14.09 7.89 12.21
C ASP A 76 15.02 6.94 11.44
N PRO A 77 16.24 7.34 11.06
CA PRO A 77 17.14 6.47 10.29
C PRO A 77 17.50 5.14 11.01
N PHE A 78 17.21 5.01 12.31
CA PHE A 78 17.40 3.79 13.09
C PHE A 78 16.09 3.07 13.43
N GLY A 79 14.95 3.60 12.97
CA GLY A 79 13.63 3.03 13.15
C GLY A 79 13.40 1.74 12.36
N GLU A 80 12.31 1.05 12.69
CA GLU A 80 11.85 -0.12 11.95
C GLU A 80 11.46 0.25 10.52
N THR A 81 11.81 -0.61 9.56
CA THR A 81 11.48 -0.44 8.14
C THR A 81 10.10 -1.01 7.82
N ALA A 82 9.51 -0.61 6.70
CA ALA A 82 8.14 -0.99 6.35
C ALA A 82 7.96 -2.51 6.19
N ASP A 83 9.01 -3.25 5.80
CA ASP A 83 9.00 -4.72 5.73
C ASP A 83 9.04 -5.41 7.11
N GLN A 84 9.27 -4.66 8.19
CA GLN A 84 9.32 -5.14 9.57
C GLN A 84 8.01 -4.88 10.33
N ILE A 85 7.06 -4.15 9.73
CA ILE A 85 5.75 -3.90 10.34
C ILE A 85 5.04 -5.25 10.55
N ALA A 86 4.59 -5.50 11.78
CA ALA A 86 3.89 -6.72 12.12
C ALA A 86 2.58 -6.86 11.31
N ILE A 87 2.27 -8.07 10.83
CA ILE A 87 1.13 -8.32 9.95
C ILE A 87 -0.22 -7.98 10.59
N ASP A 88 -0.31 -8.05 11.92
CA ASP A 88 -1.50 -7.70 12.68
C ASP A 88 -1.58 -6.20 13.01
N GLN A 89 -0.57 -5.39 12.69
CA GLN A 89 -0.57 -3.96 12.97
C GLN A 89 -1.60 -3.20 12.14
N LEU A 90 -1.68 -3.48 10.83
CA LEU A 90 -2.53 -2.75 9.87
C LEU A 90 -3.78 -3.54 9.48
N PHE A 91 -4.23 -4.38 10.40
CA PHE A 91 -5.34 -5.30 10.22
C PHE A 91 -6.21 -5.27 11.48
N GLY A 92 -7.51 -5.03 11.35
CA GLY A 92 -8.38 -4.95 12.51
C GLY A 92 -9.73 -4.28 12.29
N SER A 93 -10.29 -3.74 13.37
CA SER A 93 -11.47 -2.87 13.31
C SER A 93 -11.03 -1.47 12.94
N ALA A 94 -11.79 -0.79 12.09
CA ALA A 94 -11.59 0.61 11.77
C ALA A 94 -12.83 1.45 12.09
N VAL A 95 -12.59 2.69 12.47
CA VAL A 95 -13.62 3.72 12.63
C VAL A 95 -13.39 4.78 11.55
N LEU A 96 -14.41 5.02 10.70
CA LEU A 96 -14.38 6.10 9.72
C LEU A 96 -15.01 7.37 10.30
N LEU A 97 -14.23 8.44 10.30
CA LEU A 97 -14.62 9.76 10.77
C LEU A 97 -14.70 10.73 9.58
N ASP A 98 -15.91 11.18 9.29
CA ASP A 98 -16.18 12.17 8.26
C ASP A 98 -15.83 13.57 8.76
N VAL A 99 -14.79 14.16 8.14
CA VAL A 99 -14.30 15.52 8.39
C VAL A 99 -14.35 16.36 7.11
N THR A 100 -15.16 15.97 6.12
CA THR A 100 -15.29 16.66 4.82
C THR A 100 -15.79 18.10 4.90
N HIS A 101 -16.28 18.54 6.07
CA HIS A 101 -16.64 19.94 6.30
C HIS A 101 -15.42 20.84 6.56
N LEU A 102 -14.27 20.26 6.89
CA LEU A 102 -13.02 21.00 7.08
C LEU A 102 -12.46 21.43 5.73
N LYS A 103 -11.94 22.66 5.67
CA LYS A 103 -11.35 23.22 4.46
C LYS A 103 -9.90 22.77 4.31
N PRO A 104 -9.54 22.17 3.16
CA PRO A 104 -8.15 21.88 2.86
C PRO A 104 -7.30 23.14 2.82
N CYS A 105 -5.98 22.96 2.95
CA CYS A 105 -5.03 24.07 2.92
C CYS A 105 -5.19 24.90 1.63
N ALA A 106 -5.37 26.21 1.78
CA ALA A 106 -5.36 27.11 0.63
C ALA A 106 -3.90 27.48 0.30
N TYR A 107 -3.44 27.10 -0.90
CA TYR A 107 -2.09 27.37 -1.39
C TYR A 107 -2.06 28.49 -2.43
N ASP A 108 -1.15 29.45 -2.27
CA ASP A 108 -0.77 30.41 -3.30
C ASP A 108 0.35 29.82 -4.17
N ALA A 109 -0.04 29.28 -5.32
CA ALA A 109 0.86 28.67 -6.30
C ALA A 109 1.94 29.60 -6.87
N PHE A 110 1.88 30.92 -6.60
CA PHE A 110 2.85 31.90 -7.07
C PHE A 110 3.89 32.30 -6.01
N ARG A 111 3.73 31.88 -4.74
CA ARG A 111 4.70 32.15 -3.67
C ARG A 111 5.68 30.98 -3.52
N HIS A 112 6.94 31.21 -3.88
CA HIS A 112 8.02 30.25 -3.72
C HIS A 112 8.20 29.89 -2.23
N PHE A 113 8.37 28.59 -1.93
CA PHE A 113 8.85 28.13 -0.62
C PHE A 113 10.24 28.69 -0.34
N GLY A 114 10.27 29.81 0.40
CA GLY A 114 11.45 30.30 1.09
C GLY A 114 11.34 30.00 2.59
N PRO A 115 12.45 30.02 3.34
CA PRO A 115 12.46 29.76 4.79
C PRO A 115 11.56 30.71 5.61
N GLU A 116 11.03 31.77 5.00
CA GLU A 116 10.19 32.78 5.67
C GLU A 116 8.76 32.84 5.14
N HIS A 117 8.38 32.03 4.13
CA HIS A 117 7.09 32.19 3.43
C HIS A 117 6.54 30.84 2.96
N SER A 118 5.77 30.16 3.82
CA SER A 118 4.84 29.12 3.36
C SER A 118 3.73 29.83 2.57
N GLY A 119 3.48 29.47 1.31
CA GLY A 119 2.39 30.03 0.49
C GLY A 119 0.99 29.68 1.01
N ILE A 120 0.83 29.42 2.31
CA ILE A 120 -0.38 28.88 2.94
C ILE A 120 -1.18 30.03 3.54
N LEU A 121 -2.41 30.17 3.07
CA LEU A 121 -3.28 31.31 3.42
C LEU A 121 -4.13 31.03 4.66
N SER A 122 -4.49 29.76 4.89
CA SER A 122 -5.26 29.29 6.04
C SER A 122 -5.26 27.76 6.09
N VAL A 123 -5.30 27.18 7.29
CA VAL A 123 -5.47 25.74 7.52
C VAL A 123 -6.57 25.52 8.56
N GLU A 124 -7.50 24.61 8.27
CA GLU A 124 -8.33 23.98 9.29
C GLU A 124 -7.70 22.62 9.60
N GLU A 125 -7.69 22.24 10.88
CA GLU A 125 -7.01 21.02 11.34
C GLU A 125 -8.00 20.02 11.93
N ILE A 126 -7.65 18.74 11.85
CA ILE A 126 -8.32 17.66 12.57
C ILE A 126 -7.86 17.72 14.04
N THR A 127 -8.62 18.42 14.87
CA THR A 127 -8.38 18.57 16.31
C THR A 127 -9.18 17.57 17.14
N VAL A 128 -8.85 17.42 18.44
CA VAL A 128 -9.62 16.56 19.36
C VAL A 128 -11.13 16.88 19.35
N PRO A 129 -11.58 18.16 19.45
CA PRO A 129 -12.99 18.48 19.34
C PRO A 129 -13.64 18.05 18.02
N GLU A 130 -12.93 18.14 16.89
CA GLU A 130 -13.45 17.70 15.59
C GLU A 130 -13.55 16.18 15.52
N ILE A 131 -12.60 15.44 16.10
CA ILE A 131 -12.66 13.98 16.24
C ILE A 131 -13.87 13.56 17.09
N GLU A 132 -14.08 14.20 18.24
CA GLU A 132 -15.20 13.91 19.14
C GLU A 132 -16.55 14.20 18.47
N LYS A 133 -16.64 15.32 17.74
CA LYS A 133 -17.82 15.68 16.95
C LYS A 133 -18.09 14.69 15.82
N ALA A 134 -17.05 14.24 15.11
CA ALA A 134 -17.18 13.23 14.06
C ALA A 134 -17.64 11.88 14.64
N CYS A 135 -17.10 11.47 15.80
CA CYS A 135 -17.54 10.28 16.52
C CYS A 135 -19.02 10.36 16.91
N ALA A 136 -19.44 11.50 17.48
CA ALA A 136 -20.83 11.73 17.88
C ALA A 136 -21.80 11.72 16.67
N LYS A 137 -21.42 12.36 15.55
CA LYS A 137 -22.19 12.37 14.30
C LYS A 137 -22.35 10.96 13.73
N ALA A 138 -21.29 10.16 13.77
CA ALA A 138 -21.28 8.78 13.28
C ALA A 138 -21.90 7.76 14.25
N GLY A 139 -22.14 8.13 15.51
CA GLY A 139 -22.64 7.22 16.54
C GLY A 139 -21.64 6.13 16.91
N VAL A 140 -20.34 6.43 16.87
CA VAL A 140 -19.23 5.50 17.12
C VAL A 140 -18.34 5.99 18.25
N THR A 141 -17.58 5.06 18.83
CA THR A 141 -16.52 5.35 19.81
C THR A 141 -15.23 4.70 19.35
N ILE A 142 -14.11 5.41 19.46
CA ILE A 142 -12.79 4.85 19.21
C ILE A 142 -12.44 3.87 20.33
N GLN A 143 -12.13 2.63 19.97
CA GLN A 143 -11.71 1.57 20.89
C GLN A 143 -10.20 1.32 20.77
N GLN A 144 -9.61 0.79 21.85
CA GLN A 144 -8.25 0.29 21.80
C GLN A 144 -8.10 -0.76 20.69
N GLY A 145 -7.07 -0.60 19.88
CA GLY A 145 -6.78 -1.47 18.75
C GLY A 145 -7.50 -1.11 17.46
N ASP A 146 -8.30 -0.03 17.43
CA ASP A 146 -8.92 0.45 16.17
C ASP A 146 -7.88 1.12 15.26
N VAL A 147 -8.12 1.04 13.95
CA VAL A 147 -7.55 1.97 12.96
C VAL A 147 -8.51 3.15 12.83
N VAL A 148 -8.00 4.38 12.97
CA VAL A 148 -8.83 5.58 12.83
C VAL A 148 -8.65 6.13 11.43
N VAL A 149 -9.73 6.18 10.64
CA VAL A 149 -9.70 6.60 9.24
C VAL A 149 -10.43 7.93 9.10
N PHE A 150 -9.76 8.94 8.55
CA PHE A 150 -10.35 10.25 8.25
C PHE A 150 -10.79 10.32 6.80
N HIS A 151 -12.02 10.77 6.58
CA HIS A 151 -12.54 11.11 5.26
C HIS A 151 -12.57 12.63 5.12
N THR A 152 -11.56 13.17 4.43
CA THR A 152 -11.40 14.60 4.11
C THR A 152 -12.11 14.95 2.80
N GLY A 153 -12.28 13.98 1.91
CA GLY A 153 -12.83 14.16 0.57
C GLY A 153 -11.78 14.44 -0.50
N ALA A 154 -10.49 14.47 -0.14
CA ALA A 154 -9.38 14.77 -1.03
C ALA A 154 -9.32 13.83 -2.24
N TRP A 155 -9.56 12.53 -2.05
CA TRP A 155 -9.49 11.51 -3.09
C TRP A 155 -10.35 11.80 -4.34
N ARG A 156 -11.39 12.63 -4.22
CA ARG A 156 -12.24 13.05 -5.34
C ARG A 156 -11.48 13.83 -6.42
N ASN A 157 -10.32 14.38 -6.07
CA ASN A 157 -9.44 15.09 -6.99
C ASN A 157 -8.40 14.18 -7.65
N TRP A 158 -8.26 12.92 -7.23
CA TRP A 158 -7.34 11.98 -7.86
C TRP A 158 -7.76 11.64 -9.31
N PRO A 159 -6.83 11.50 -10.27
CA PRO A 159 -5.37 11.71 -10.19
C PRO A 159 -4.96 13.11 -10.68
N LYS A 160 -5.83 14.12 -10.56
CA LYS A 160 -5.54 15.45 -11.06
C LYS A 160 -4.50 16.15 -10.17
N PRO A 161 -3.71 17.11 -10.70
CA PRO A 161 -2.70 17.82 -9.92
C PRO A 161 -3.25 18.52 -8.67
N GLU A 162 -4.52 18.94 -8.67
CA GLU A 162 -5.15 19.61 -7.53
C GLU A 162 -5.19 18.73 -6.28
N PHE A 163 -5.14 17.40 -6.44
CA PHE A 163 -5.11 16.44 -5.33
C PHE A 163 -3.98 16.73 -4.33
N ALA A 164 -2.79 17.13 -4.80
CA ALA A 164 -1.65 17.38 -3.94
C ALA A 164 -1.88 18.54 -2.94
N GLY A 165 -2.84 19.43 -3.23
CA GLY A 165 -3.19 20.56 -2.36
C GLY A 165 -4.41 20.32 -1.47
N GLN A 166 -5.00 19.11 -1.46
CA GLN A 166 -6.22 18.81 -0.71
C GLN A 166 -5.94 18.28 0.70
N ILE A 167 -4.95 18.82 1.39
CA ILE A 167 -4.52 18.32 2.70
C ILE A 167 -5.39 18.94 3.81
N VAL A 168 -5.78 18.13 4.80
CA VAL A 168 -6.36 18.60 6.06
C VAL A 168 -5.52 18.02 7.21
N PRO A 169 -4.57 18.79 7.78
CA PRO A 169 -3.59 18.24 8.71
C PRO A 169 -4.22 17.76 10.01
N VAL A 170 -3.62 16.74 10.62
CA VAL A 170 -3.96 16.29 11.97
C VAL A 170 -3.11 17.05 12.97
N SER A 171 -3.73 17.69 13.97
CA SER A 171 -2.97 18.45 14.96
C SER A 171 -2.17 17.52 15.89
N VAL A 172 -0.96 17.93 16.28
CA VAL A 172 -0.08 17.14 17.17
C VAL A 172 -0.79 16.72 18.48
N PRO A 173 -1.57 17.58 19.16
CA PRO A 173 -2.34 17.16 20.33
C PRO A 173 -3.38 16.08 20.03
N ALA A 174 -4.04 16.13 18.87
CA ALA A 174 -5.00 15.12 18.44
C ALA A 174 -4.32 13.78 18.18
N LEU A 175 -3.14 13.81 17.55
CA LEU A 175 -2.33 12.63 17.30
C LEU A 175 -1.91 11.94 18.60
N HIS A 176 -1.37 12.68 19.58
CA HIS A 176 -1.06 12.11 20.90
C HIS A 176 -2.30 11.55 21.59
N TRP A 177 -3.42 12.27 21.54
CA TRP A 177 -4.69 11.84 22.15
C TRP A 177 -5.21 10.52 21.58
N LEU A 178 -5.02 10.30 20.27
CA LEU A 178 -5.34 9.03 19.59
C LEU A 178 -4.39 7.92 20.01
N ILE A 179 -3.08 8.18 19.99
CA ILE A 179 -2.05 7.20 20.36
C ILE A 179 -2.23 6.74 21.82
N ASP A 180 -2.55 7.66 22.74
CA ASP A 180 -2.81 7.36 24.16
C ASP A 180 -4.04 6.45 24.37
N ARG A 181 -4.96 6.39 23.40
CA ARG A 181 -6.10 5.45 23.40
C ARG A 181 -5.75 4.07 22.85
N GLY A 182 -4.51 3.89 22.40
CA GLY A 182 -4.01 2.62 21.89
C GLY A 182 -4.59 2.25 20.53
N ILE A 183 -4.82 3.23 19.65
CA ILE A 183 -5.13 2.96 18.24
C ILE A 183 -3.96 2.20 17.58
N ARG A 184 -4.25 1.46 16.51
CA ARG A 184 -3.22 0.75 15.73
C ARG A 184 -2.54 1.63 14.71
N ALA A 185 -3.33 2.44 14.00
CA ALA A 185 -2.86 3.28 12.91
C ALA A 185 -3.89 4.37 12.59
N ILE A 186 -3.44 5.37 11.83
CA ILE A 186 -4.30 6.36 11.19
C ILE A 186 -4.40 6.05 9.70
N GLY A 187 -5.55 6.31 9.07
CA GLY A 187 -5.72 6.29 7.63
C GLY A 187 -6.34 7.58 7.14
N LEU A 188 -5.93 8.06 5.98
CA LEU A 188 -6.44 9.31 5.40
C LEU A 188 -6.49 9.22 3.87
N ASP A 189 -7.40 9.98 3.27
CA ASP A 189 -7.65 10.03 1.82
C ASP A 189 -6.96 11.20 1.10
N ASP A 190 -6.22 12.02 1.84
CA ASP A 190 -5.25 13.02 1.36
C ASP A 190 -3.82 12.44 1.28
N ILE A 191 -2.91 13.27 0.77
CA ILE A 191 -1.55 12.91 0.37
C ILE A 191 -0.51 13.07 1.49
N SER A 192 -0.92 13.62 2.62
CA SER A 192 -0.07 13.86 3.79
C SER A 192 -0.95 14.08 5.01
N LEU A 193 -0.61 13.53 6.17
CA LEU A 193 -1.24 13.91 7.44
C LEU A 193 -0.81 15.29 7.97
N ASP A 194 0.15 15.94 7.30
CA ASP A 194 0.65 17.26 7.67
C ASP A 194 0.90 18.24 6.51
N VAL A 195 1.01 19.52 6.87
CA VAL A 195 1.29 20.63 5.96
C VAL A 195 2.06 21.71 6.71
N ALA A 196 2.74 22.61 6.00
CA ALA A 196 3.35 23.80 6.61
C ALA A 196 2.31 24.74 7.27
N PRO A 197 2.69 25.59 8.24
CA PRO A 197 4.03 25.76 8.83
C PRO A 197 4.52 24.61 9.70
N GLU A 198 3.64 23.71 10.15
CA GLU A 198 3.93 22.51 10.95
C GLU A 198 4.47 21.33 10.11
N MET A 199 5.08 21.60 8.95
CA MET A 199 5.52 20.57 8.00
C MET A 199 6.50 19.61 8.71
N GLY A 200 6.11 18.35 8.79
CA GLY A 200 6.85 17.30 9.47
C GLY A 200 6.54 17.16 10.97
N GLU A 201 5.84 18.07 11.65
CA GLU A 201 5.60 17.93 13.10
C GLU A 201 4.72 16.72 13.45
N PRO A 202 3.57 16.47 12.79
CA PRO A 202 2.79 15.25 12.99
C PRO A 202 3.56 13.99 12.64
N HIS A 203 4.34 13.99 11.55
CA HIS A 203 5.25 12.89 11.21
C HIS A 203 6.30 12.66 12.32
N MET A 204 6.83 13.73 12.91
CA MET A 204 7.88 13.67 13.95
C MET A 204 7.39 13.06 15.26
N VAL A 205 6.08 13.09 15.55
CA VAL A 205 5.49 12.33 16.66
C VAL A 205 5.86 10.84 16.57
N MET A 206 6.09 10.30 15.36
CA MET A 206 6.47 8.91 15.16
C MET A 206 7.87 8.59 15.71
N ARG A 207 8.74 9.60 15.91
CA ARG A 207 10.05 9.43 16.58
C ARG A 207 9.88 9.20 18.07
N GLU A 208 8.90 9.86 18.66
CA GLU A 208 8.64 9.84 20.10
C GLU A 208 7.72 8.68 20.49
N ARG A 209 6.77 8.37 19.62
CA ARG A 209 5.69 7.43 19.87
C ARG A 209 5.57 6.51 18.66
N LYS A 210 5.68 5.20 18.88
CA LYS A 210 5.50 4.21 17.81
C LYS A 210 4.04 4.21 17.34
N PHE A 211 3.78 4.74 16.15
CA PHE A 211 2.49 4.65 15.44
C PHE A 211 2.74 4.54 13.93
N TRP A 212 1.70 4.21 13.17
CA TRP A 212 1.73 4.10 11.72
C TRP A 212 0.58 4.89 11.12
N HIS A 213 0.77 5.43 9.91
CA HIS A 213 -0.29 6.08 9.16
C HIS A 213 -0.30 5.65 7.71
N ILE A 214 -1.49 5.66 7.11
CA ILE A 214 -1.77 5.25 5.75
C ILE A 214 -2.34 6.45 5.00
N GLU A 215 -1.78 6.75 3.84
CA GLU A 215 -2.16 7.90 3.03
C GLU A 215 -2.77 7.49 1.69
N ASN A 216 -3.38 8.45 1.00
CA ASN A 216 -3.97 8.28 -0.32
C ASN A 216 -5.05 7.18 -0.37
N LEU A 217 -5.89 7.03 0.65
CA LEU A 217 -7.06 6.17 0.56
C LEU A 217 -8.10 6.72 -0.44
N THR A 218 -9.05 5.88 -0.84
CA THR A 218 -10.15 6.25 -1.75
C THR A 218 -11.46 5.60 -1.35
N ARG A 219 -12.58 6.04 -1.94
CA ARG A 219 -13.92 5.43 -1.78
C ARG A 219 -14.39 5.30 -0.33
N LEU A 220 -13.92 6.17 0.56
CA LEU A 220 -14.33 6.18 1.96
C LEU A 220 -15.82 6.49 2.14
N ASP A 221 -16.46 7.09 1.14
CA ASP A 221 -17.91 7.31 1.07
C ASP A 221 -18.73 6.03 0.80
N GLN A 222 -18.08 4.90 0.52
CA GLN A 222 -18.72 3.61 0.24
C GLN A 222 -18.62 2.62 1.40
N VAL A 223 -18.03 3.02 2.53
CA VAL A 223 -17.87 2.18 3.72
C VAL A 223 -18.61 2.77 4.93
N PRO A 224 -19.15 1.93 5.82
CA PRO A 224 -19.81 2.42 7.03
C PRO A 224 -18.81 3.03 8.02
N SER A 225 -19.32 3.74 9.03
CA SER A 225 -18.49 4.32 10.10
C SER A 225 -17.70 3.30 10.92
N ARG A 226 -18.04 2.02 10.84
CA ARG A 226 -17.28 0.93 11.45
C ARG A 226 -17.21 -0.28 10.55
N PHE A 227 -16.00 -0.79 10.32
CA PHE A 227 -15.77 -1.89 9.38
C PHE A 227 -14.46 -2.63 9.68
N ALA A 228 -14.33 -3.85 9.15
CA ALA A 228 -13.08 -4.61 9.18
C ALA A 228 -12.13 -4.08 8.10
N PHE A 229 -10.93 -3.73 8.52
CA PHE A 229 -9.88 -3.10 7.74
C PHE A 229 -8.72 -4.06 7.52
N ILE A 230 -8.29 -4.19 6.27
CA ILE A 230 -7.21 -5.06 5.85
C ILE A 230 -6.22 -4.24 5.01
N ALA A 231 -5.02 -4.02 5.52
CA ALA A 231 -3.92 -3.43 4.77
C ALA A 231 -2.64 -4.21 5.04
N PHE A 232 -2.05 -4.80 4.01
CA PHE A 232 -0.77 -5.50 4.11
C PHE A 232 0.26 -4.79 3.24
N PRO A 233 1.33 -4.24 3.82
CA PRO A 233 2.40 -3.60 3.06
C PRO A 233 3.17 -4.62 2.23
N VAL A 234 3.60 -4.23 1.03
CA VAL A 234 4.56 -5.04 0.28
C VAL A 234 5.91 -5.01 1.00
N LYS A 235 6.52 -6.15 1.27
CA LYS A 235 7.79 -6.22 2.00
C LYS A 235 8.99 -5.86 1.11
N PHE A 236 9.17 -4.59 0.79
CA PHE A 236 10.41 -4.10 0.21
C PHE A 236 11.48 -3.98 1.29
N GLN A 237 12.51 -4.83 1.22
CA GLN A 237 13.52 -4.92 2.27
C GLN A 237 14.22 -3.57 2.48
N GLY A 238 14.12 -3.03 3.69
CA GLY A 238 14.78 -1.78 4.06
C GLY A 238 14.09 -0.50 3.55
N ALA A 239 12.86 -0.61 3.04
CA ALA A 239 12.09 0.55 2.60
C ALA A 239 11.52 1.35 3.79
N SER A 240 11.49 2.67 3.66
CA SER A 240 10.97 3.59 4.70
C SER A 240 9.45 3.62 4.73
N ALA A 241 8.85 3.38 3.58
CA ALA A 241 7.42 3.27 3.38
C ALA A 241 7.13 2.05 2.52
N SER A 242 5.86 1.72 2.33
CA SER A 242 5.51 0.69 1.36
C SER A 242 4.11 0.87 0.80
N PRO A 243 3.93 0.67 -0.53
CA PRO A 243 2.60 0.62 -1.13
C PRO A 243 1.81 -0.56 -0.56
N LEU A 244 0.50 -0.37 -0.48
CA LEU A 244 -0.42 -1.35 0.07
C LEU A 244 -1.75 -1.34 -0.68
N ARG A 245 -2.42 -2.50 -0.68
CA ARG A 245 -3.79 -2.62 -1.16
C ARG A 245 -4.72 -2.72 0.04
N VAL A 246 -5.49 -1.66 0.30
CA VAL A 246 -6.44 -1.58 1.40
C VAL A 246 -7.79 -2.13 0.98
N VAL A 247 -8.31 -3.05 1.80
CA VAL A 247 -9.64 -3.61 1.62
C VAL A 247 -10.47 -3.38 2.87
N ALA A 248 -11.68 -2.85 2.66
CA ALA A 248 -12.72 -2.81 3.68
C ALA A 248 -13.72 -3.94 3.47
N LEU A 249 -14.18 -4.54 4.57
CA LEU A 249 -15.29 -5.51 4.58
C LEU A 249 -16.52 -4.88 5.27
N PRO A 250 -17.37 -4.13 4.53
CA PRO A 250 -18.66 -3.69 5.02
C PRO A 250 -19.50 -4.83 5.63
N GLY A 251 -20.07 -4.58 6.81
CA GLY A 251 -20.90 -5.54 7.53
C GLY A 251 -20.13 -6.50 8.44
N GLN A 252 -18.80 -6.39 8.52
CA GLN A 252 -17.98 -7.00 9.57
C GLN A 252 -17.31 -5.89 10.35
N GLU A 253 -17.35 -5.93 11.69
CA GLU A 253 -16.61 -4.95 12.50
C GLU A 253 -15.15 -5.34 12.68
N ARG A 254 -14.87 -6.65 12.70
CA ARG A 254 -13.53 -7.20 12.80
C ARG A 254 -13.36 -8.32 11.79
N PRO A 255 -12.18 -8.45 11.19
CA PRO A 255 -11.87 -9.59 10.36
C PRO A 255 -11.79 -10.88 11.21
N PRO A 256 -11.80 -12.07 10.58
CA PRO A 256 -11.84 -13.34 11.31
C PRO A 256 -10.74 -13.47 12.36
N ALA A 257 -11.10 -13.95 13.55
CA ALA A 257 -10.14 -14.19 14.63
C ALA A 257 -9.20 -15.36 14.26
N GLY A 258 -7.90 -15.22 14.58
CA GLY A 258 -6.92 -16.27 14.34
C GLY A 258 -5.49 -15.75 14.36
N LYS A 259 -4.54 -16.69 14.26
CA LYS A 259 -3.13 -16.36 14.01
C LYS A 259 -2.94 -16.13 12.52
N PHE A 260 -2.34 -15.00 12.17
CA PHE A 260 -1.92 -14.71 10.80
C PHE A 260 -0.55 -15.32 10.54
N VAL A 261 -0.40 -15.91 9.36
CA VAL A 261 0.87 -16.44 8.86
C VAL A 261 1.16 -15.72 7.55
N ASP A 262 2.29 -15.03 7.52
CA ASP A 262 2.78 -14.39 6.32
C ASP A 262 3.45 -15.44 5.40
N LEU A 263 2.87 -15.66 4.23
CA LEU A 263 3.36 -16.61 3.22
C LEU A 263 4.24 -15.95 2.15
N SER A 264 4.51 -14.65 2.28
CA SER A 264 5.20 -13.86 1.27
C SER A 264 6.71 -13.79 1.51
N HIS A 265 7.48 -13.70 0.43
CA HIS A 265 8.90 -13.37 0.47
C HIS A 265 9.09 -11.86 0.31
N PRO A 266 10.06 -11.24 1.00
CA PRO A 266 10.38 -9.84 0.78
C PRO A 266 10.96 -9.61 -0.62
N VAL A 267 10.62 -8.47 -1.22
CA VAL A 267 11.35 -7.94 -2.37
C VAL A 267 12.67 -7.41 -1.85
N VAL A 268 13.74 -8.14 -2.13
CA VAL A 268 15.09 -7.79 -1.71
C VAL A 268 15.80 -7.01 -2.81
N ALA A 269 16.70 -6.11 -2.42
CA ALA A 269 17.70 -5.57 -3.34
C ALA A 269 18.76 -6.66 -3.57
N GLU A 270 18.72 -7.36 -4.70
CA GLU A 270 19.69 -8.42 -4.99
C GLU A 270 21.11 -7.86 -5.20
N PHE A 271 21.90 -7.86 -4.12
CA PHE A 271 23.34 -8.14 -4.18
C PHE A 271 23.66 -9.62 -3.88
N THR A 272 22.66 -10.47 -3.65
CA THR A 272 22.85 -11.87 -3.24
C THR A 272 22.83 -12.82 -4.44
N ARG A 273 23.86 -13.67 -4.49
CA ARG A 273 24.37 -14.49 -5.59
C ARG A 273 23.45 -15.60 -6.16
N ALA A 274 22.16 -15.64 -5.80
CA ALA A 274 21.33 -16.84 -5.92
C ALA A 274 20.18 -16.80 -6.94
N SER A 275 20.13 -15.80 -7.83
CA SER A 275 19.20 -15.80 -8.97
C SER A 275 19.79 -16.60 -10.13
N TYR A 276 19.01 -17.57 -10.65
CA TYR A 276 19.34 -18.33 -11.88
C TYR A 276 19.50 -17.40 -13.11
N SER A 277 19.14 -16.12 -13.02
CA SER A 277 19.49 -15.11 -14.01
C SER A 277 20.51 -14.13 -13.47
N LYS A 278 21.65 -13.97 -14.18
CA LYS A 278 22.68 -12.95 -13.91
C LYS A 278 22.18 -11.49 -14.04
N SER A 279 20.89 -11.28 -14.31
CA SER A 279 20.26 -9.97 -14.50
C SER A 279 19.51 -9.56 -13.23
N LYS A 280 19.95 -8.47 -12.60
CA LYS A 280 19.28 -7.80 -11.48
C LYS A 280 17.82 -7.49 -11.87
N ARG A 281 16.85 -7.80 -11.01
CA ARG A 281 15.41 -7.56 -11.29
C ARG A 281 14.72 -6.60 -10.32
N SER A 282 15.38 -6.23 -9.22
CA SER A 282 14.89 -5.27 -8.24
C SER A 282 16.01 -4.47 -7.60
N ALA A 283 15.69 -3.24 -7.18
CA ALA A 283 16.53 -2.38 -6.37
C ALA A 283 15.63 -1.51 -5.46
N VAL A 284 16.06 -1.37 -4.21
CA VAL A 284 15.52 -0.39 -3.25
C VAL A 284 16.64 0.61 -3.02
N LEU A 285 16.52 1.79 -3.62
CA LEU A 285 17.56 2.80 -3.60
C LEU A 285 17.14 3.94 -2.68
N ARG A 286 18.05 4.43 -1.85
CA ARG A 286 17.81 5.66 -1.09
C ARG A 286 17.66 6.82 -2.08
N TRP A 287 16.53 7.52 -2.03
CA TRP A 287 16.24 8.68 -2.88
C TRP A 287 16.48 9.98 -2.12
N HIS A 288 15.87 10.09 -0.93
CA HIS A 288 16.11 11.19 0.00
C HIS A 288 16.65 10.64 1.31
N ASN A 289 17.62 11.35 1.88
CA ASN A 289 18.24 11.04 3.16
C ASN A 289 17.73 12.00 4.22
N ILE A 290 17.11 11.48 5.28
CA ILE A 290 16.58 12.32 6.35
C ILE A 290 17.66 13.16 7.06
N MET A 291 18.90 12.68 7.12
CA MET A 291 20.01 13.44 7.71
C MET A 291 20.39 14.67 6.87
N GLU A 292 20.09 14.64 5.58
CA GLU A 292 20.35 15.73 4.62
C GLU A 292 19.11 16.62 4.45
N THR A 293 17.93 16.02 4.32
CA THR A 293 16.67 16.75 4.07
C THR A 293 16.03 17.30 5.35
N ARG A 294 16.29 16.68 6.51
CA ARG A 294 15.66 16.96 7.81
C ARG A 294 14.14 16.82 7.86
N ILE A 295 13.53 16.24 6.82
CA ILE A 295 12.09 16.06 6.70
C ILE A 295 11.78 14.56 6.84
N GLN A 296 12.14 13.78 5.82
CA GLN A 296 11.88 12.33 5.80
C GLN A 296 12.90 11.55 4.95
N GLU A 297 12.94 10.24 5.19
CA GLU A 297 13.63 9.24 4.38
C GLU A 297 12.66 8.76 3.28
N THR A 298 13.14 8.66 2.05
CA THR A 298 12.35 8.15 0.93
C THR A 298 13.19 7.17 0.12
N LYS A 299 12.59 6.07 -0.34
CA LYS A 299 13.23 5.15 -1.27
C LYS A 299 12.61 5.20 -2.66
N LEU A 300 13.48 5.06 -3.65
CA LEU A 300 13.12 4.71 -5.02
C LEU A 300 13.06 3.19 -5.14
N LEU A 301 11.88 2.67 -5.48
CA LEU A 301 11.64 1.28 -5.80
C LEU A 301 11.80 1.09 -7.31
N LEU A 302 12.67 0.18 -7.73
CA LEU A 302 12.80 -0.30 -9.10
C LEU A 302 12.58 -1.81 -9.07
N PHE A 303 11.55 -2.34 -9.71
CA PHE A 303 11.30 -3.79 -9.67
C PHE A 303 10.52 -4.28 -10.89
N SER A 304 10.81 -5.50 -11.31
CA SER A 304 9.96 -6.24 -12.26
C SER A 304 8.67 -6.69 -11.57
N ASP A 305 7.58 -6.72 -12.32
CA ASP A 305 6.30 -7.33 -11.90
C ASP A 305 6.40 -8.82 -11.49
N HIS A 306 7.52 -9.49 -11.80
CA HIS A 306 7.83 -10.86 -11.40
C HIS A 306 8.82 -10.93 -10.21
N ALA A 307 8.98 -9.85 -9.46
CA ALA A 307 9.84 -9.82 -8.27
C ALA A 307 9.14 -10.45 -7.05
N SER A 308 9.83 -11.40 -6.39
CA SER A 308 9.38 -12.05 -5.15
C SER A 308 8.00 -12.74 -5.26
N THR A 309 7.24 -12.86 -4.16
CA THR A 309 5.85 -13.34 -4.16
C THR A 309 4.96 -12.39 -4.97
N HIS A 310 4.39 -12.87 -6.07
CA HIS A 310 3.54 -12.11 -6.98
C HIS A 310 2.39 -12.95 -7.52
N ILE A 311 1.48 -12.29 -8.25
CA ILE A 311 0.41 -12.92 -9.01
C ILE A 311 0.43 -12.37 -10.43
N ASP A 312 0.28 -13.26 -11.42
CA ASP A 312 0.18 -12.88 -12.81
C ASP A 312 -1.26 -12.49 -13.17
N ALA A 313 -1.43 -11.32 -13.78
CA ALA A 313 -2.71 -10.92 -14.34
C ALA A 313 -3.04 -11.75 -15.60
N PRO A 314 -4.31 -11.85 -16.01
CA PRO A 314 -4.66 -12.38 -17.33
C PRO A 314 -3.93 -11.69 -18.49
N ASN A 315 -3.64 -10.38 -18.37
CA ASN A 315 -2.80 -9.63 -19.31
C ASN A 315 -1.29 -9.96 -19.23
N HIS A 316 -0.90 -11.02 -18.52
CA HIS A 316 0.46 -11.55 -18.61
C HIS A 316 0.60 -12.45 -19.84
N PHE A 317 -0.41 -13.25 -20.17
CA PHE A 317 -0.42 -14.20 -21.31
C PHE A 317 -1.38 -13.84 -22.44
N ASN A 318 -2.31 -12.90 -22.20
CA ASN A 318 -3.31 -12.50 -23.19
C ASN A 318 -3.30 -10.96 -23.34
N PRO A 319 -2.90 -10.40 -24.49
CA PRO A 319 -2.87 -8.94 -24.71
C PRO A 319 -4.22 -8.22 -24.49
N LYS A 320 -5.33 -8.97 -24.52
CA LYS A 320 -6.70 -8.46 -24.27
C LYS A 320 -7.21 -8.79 -22.86
N GLY A 321 -6.37 -9.40 -22.04
CA GLY A 321 -6.68 -9.78 -20.67
C GLY A 321 -6.81 -8.57 -19.75
N LYS A 322 -7.46 -8.80 -18.60
CA LYS A 322 -7.54 -7.79 -17.53
C LYS A 322 -6.18 -7.58 -16.88
N THR A 323 -5.90 -6.35 -16.45
CA THR A 323 -4.74 -5.98 -15.63
C THR A 323 -5.02 -6.23 -14.14
N ILE A 324 -3.97 -6.17 -13.30
CA ILE A 324 -4.06 -6.42 -11.85
C ILE A 324 -5.13 -5.53 -11.18
N ASP A 325 -5.20 -4.24 -11.53
CA ASP A 325 -6.16 -3.28 -10.98
C ASP A 325 -7.63 -3.60 -11.35
N GLN A 326 -7.84 -4.46 -12.34
CA GLN A 326 -9.16 -4.87 -12.82
C GLN A 326 -9.57 -6.26 -12.30
N MET A 327 -8.69 -6.94 -11.55
CA MET A 327 -8.99 -8.25 -10.99
C MET A 327 -9.94 -8.14 -9.79
N PRO A 328 -11.01 -8.96 -9.74
CA PRO A 328 -11.90 -9.02 -8.58
C PRO A 328 -11.14 -9.41 -7.31
N LEU A 329 -11.43 -8.75 -6.19
CA LEU A 329 -10.79 -9.02 -4.90
C LEU A 329 -11.07 -10.46 -4.42
N GLU A 330 -12.25 -11.00 -4.75
CA GLU A 330 -12.70 -12.34 -4.37
C GLU A 330 -11.82 -13.47 -4.94
N LEU A 331 -10.92 -13.17 -5.87
CA LEU A 331 -9.93 -14.13 -6.36
C LEU A 331 -8.77 -14.34 -5.38
N VAL A 332 -8.48 -13.35 -4.55
CA VAL A 332 -7.30 -13.32 -3.66
C VAL A 332 -7.65 -13.11 -2.19
N THR A 333 -8.93 -12.89 -1.86
CA THR A 333 -9.41 -12.73 -0.48
C THR A 333 -10.69 -13.52 -0.22
N GLY A 334 -10.94 -13.81 1.07
CA GLY A 334 -12.24 -14.28 1.55
C GLY A 334 -12.61 -15.72 1.18
N ARG A 335 -11.66 -16.51 0.66
CA ARG A 335 -11.87 -17.92 0.30
C ARG A 335 -11.02 -18.85 1.17
N PRO A 336 -11.52 -20.05 1.51
CA PRO A 336 -10.68 -21.08 2.10
C PRO A 336 -9.50 -21.40 1.19
N ALA A 337 -8.36 -21.74 1.80
CA ALA A 337 -7.19 -22.23 1.09
C ALA A 337 -6.92 -23.68 1.50
N CYS A 338 -6.51 -24.52 0.55
CA CYS A 338 -6.07 -25.88 0.81
C CYS A 338 -4.63 -26.07 0.30
N TRP A 339 -3.83 -26.83 1.04
CA TRP A 339 -2.48 -27.18 0.63
C TRP A 339 -2.44 -28.59 0.04
N LEU A 340 -2.04 -28.70 -1.23
CA LEU A 340 -1.77 -29.98 -1.88
C LEU A 340 -0.32 -30.38 -1.59
N ASP A 341 -0.15 -31.38 -0.73
CA ASP A 341 1.15 -31.90 -0.37
C ASP A 341 1.76 -32.73 -1.51
N LEU A 342 2.75 -32.14 -2.19
CA LEU A 342 3.55 -32.73 -3.25
C LEU A 342 5.03 -32.80 -2.85
N SER A 343 5.34 -32.78 -1.55
CA SER A 343 6.73 -32.85 -1.02
C SER A 343 7.49 -34.13 -1.40
N HIS A 344 6.77 -35.16 -1.87
CA HIS A 344 7.35 -36.38 -2.40
C HIS A 344 7.97 -36.22 -3.81
N LYS A 345 7.63 -35.15 -4.54
CA LYS A 345 8.13 -34.88 -5.89
C LYS A 345 9.59 -34.43 -5.83
N LYS A 346 10.40 -34.94 -6.75
CA LYS A 346 11.82 -34.57 -6.85
C LYS A 346 12.01 -33.30 -7.69
N HIS A 347 13.17 -32.66 -7.52
CA HIS A 347 13.55 -31.53 -8.37
C HIS A 347 13.47 -31.92 -9.86
N ARG A 348 12.78 -31.10 -10.67
CA ARG A 348 12.48 -31.30 -12.10
C ARG A 348 11.52 -32.44 -12.43
N GLU A 349 10.93 -33.10 -11.44
CA GLU A 349 9.83 -34.03 -11.67
C GLU A 349 8.54 -33.26 -11.98
N SER A 350 7.85 -33.64 -13.05
CA SER A 350 6.58 -32.99 -13.42
C SER A 350 5.46 -33.40 -12.46
N ILE A 351 4.63 -32.43 -12.07
CA ILE A 351 3.39 -32.66 -11.32
C ILE A 351 2.28 -32.95 -12.32
N GLY A 352 1.78 -34.19 -12.30
CA GLY A 352 0.74 -34.64 -13.22
C GLY A 352 -0.69 -34.52 -12.63
N PRO A 353 -1.73 -34.74 -13.46
CA PRO A 353 -3.12 -34.74 -13.00
C PRO A 353 -3.38 -35.72 -11.86
N ASP A 354 -2.77 -36.91 -11.90
CA ASP A 354 -2.95 -37.93 -10.85
C ASP A 354 -2.31 -37.51 -9.51
N ASP A 355 -1.20 -36.77 -9.55
CA ASP A 355 -0.57 -36.22 -8.35
C ASP A 355 -1.50 -35.21 -7.68
N LEU A 356 -2.09 -34.31 -8.48
CA LEU A 356 -3.05 -33.31 -8.02
C LEU A 356 -4.34 -33.95 -7.50
N ALA A 357 -4.87 -34.96 -8.20
CA ALA A 357 -6.09 -35.65 -7.79
C ALA A 357 -5.94 -36.33 -6.42
N ARG A 358 -4.85 -37.08 -6.23
CA ARG A 358 -4.55 -37.73 -4.93
C ARG A 358 -4.35 -36.71 -3.82
N ALA A 359 -3.60 -35.64 -4.09
CA ALA A 359 -3.36 -34.60 -3.10
C ALA A 359 -4.64 -33.83 -2.74
N ALA A 360 -5.49 -33.53 -3.73
CA ALA A 360 -6.77 -32.83 -3.55
C ALA A 360 -7.77 -33.66 -2.73
N GLU A 361 -7.87 -34.97 -3.01
CA GLU A 361 -8.68 -35.89 -2.21
C GLU A 361 -8.20 -35.92 -0.75
N LYS A 362 -6.89 -36.10 -0.53
CA LYS A 362 -6.30 -36.11 0.80
C LYS A 362 -6.52 -34.79 1.55
N ALA A 363 -6.45 -33.65 0.85
CA ALA A 363 -6.65 -32.32 1.42
C ALA A 363 -8.14 -31.97 1.62
N GLY A 364 -9.08 -32.76 1.10
CA GLY A 364 -10.51 -32.46 1.15
C GLY A 364 -10.90 -31.21 0.34
N MET A 365 -10.16 -30.92 -0.75
CA MET A 365 -10.34 -29.71 -1.57
C MET A 365 -11.80 -29.56 -2.03
N GLN A 366 -12.34 -28.35 -1.87
CA GLN A 366 -13.69 -27.99 -2.30
C GLN A 366 -13.67 -27.06 -3.51
N ARG A 367 -14.80 -27.02 -4.23
CA ARG A 367 -14.96 -26.11 -5.36
C ARG A 367 -14.89 -24.65 -4.85
N GLY A 368 -13.94 -23.90 -5.39
CA GLY A 368 -13.78 -22.48 -5.10
C GLY A 368 -12.63 -22.17 -4.14
N ASP A 369 -12.03 -23.19 -3.52
CA ASP A 369 -10.85 -23.03 -2.68
C ASP A 369 -9.67 -22.44 -3.45
N VAL A 370 -8.85 -21.66 -2.75
CA VAL A 370 -7.50 -21.30 -3.20
C VAL A 370 -6.60 -22.53 -3.03
N VAL A 371 -5.94 -22.94 -4.10
CA VAL A 371 -5.08 -24.12 -4.09
C VAL A 371 -3.62 -23.68 -3.97
N LEU A 372 -2.97 -24.10 -2.88
CA LEU A 372 -1.54 -23.94 -2.67
C LEU A 372 -0.86 -25.29 -3.00
N LEU A 373 0.31 -25.27 -3.65
CA LEU A 373 1.08 -26.49 -3.94
C LEU A 373 2.31 -26.55 -3.01
N TYR A 374 2.49 -27.63 -2.26
CA TYR A 374 3.66 -27.82 -1.39
C TYR A 374 4.65 -28.70 -2.09
N THR A 375 5.89 -28.28 -2.25
CA THR A 375 6.91 -29.13 -2.87
C THR A 375 8.05 -29.49 -1.92
N GLY A 376 7.84 -29.34 -0.60
CA GLY A 376 8.92 -29.27 0.39
C GLY A 376 9.48 -27.86 0.51
#